data_AF-A0A9E1E0R8-F1
#
_entry.id   AF-A0A9E1E0R8-F1
#
_cell.length_a   1.000
_cell.length_b   1.000
_cell.length_c   1.000
_cell.angle_alpha   90.00
_cell.angle_beta   90.00
_cell.angle_gamma   90.00
#
_symmetry.space_group_name_H-M   'P 1'
#
loop_
_entity.id
_entity.type
_entity.pdbx_description
1 polymer ?
#
loop_
_entity_poly.entity_id
_entity_poly.type
_entity_poly.pdbx_seq_one_letter_code
_entity_poly.pdbx_strand_id
1 'polypeptide(L)'
;MRSVLQIIAAAVTGLLMLAACNNAENPGETDSAETSASGDRAPVIVIGVDGAEWQVIEAMVDNGELPGFRQLMEEGAYGHLLNPGPQVSPVVWTTFATGHFAREHGILDFVYPYREGDKQPVDAS
;
A
#
# COMPACT_ATOMS: atom_id res chain seq x y z
N MET A 1 6.91 -46.26 32.09
CA MET A 1 6.38 -45.66 30.85
C MET A 1 6.57 -44.14 30.76
N ARG A 2 6.57 -43.38 31.87
CA ARG A 2 6.83 -41.92 31.84
C ARG A 2 8.27 -41.52 31.44
N SER A 3 9.27 -42.34 31.76
CA SER A 3 10.69 -42.01 31.48
C SER A 3 11.12 -42.19 30.01
N VAL A 4 10.49 -43.12 29.27
CA VAL A 4 10.81 -43.36 27.85
C VAL A 4 10.31 -42.21 26.97
N LEU A 5 9.16 -41.60 27.35
CA LEU A 5 8.57 -40.49 26.62
C LEU A 5 9.41 -39.20 26.72
N GLN A 6 10.11 -38.98 27.86
CA GLN A 6 11.00 -37.83 28.02
C GLN A 6 12.29 -37.96 27.19
N ILE A 7 12.83 -39.18 27.03
CA ILE A 7 14.02 -39.43 26.22
C ILE A 7 13.72 -39.20 24.73
N ILE A 8 12.54 -39.64 24.27
CA ILE A 8 12.11 -39.42 22.89
C ILE A 8 11.89 -37.93 22.62
N ALA A 9 11.26 -37.20 23.55
CA ALA A 9 11.06 -35.75 23.41
C ALA A 9 12.40 -34.99 23.31
N ALA A 10 13.38 -35.29 24.18
CA ALA A 10 14.69 -34.64 24.13
C ALA A 10 15.48 -34.98 22.85
N ALA A 11 15.39 -36.22 22.36
CA ALA A 11 16.04 -36.64 21.12
C ALA A 11 15.45 -35.94 19.88
N VAL A 12 14.13 -35.74 19.85
CA VAL A 12 13.45 -35.03 18.75
C VAL A 12 13.80 -33.54 18.76
N THR A 13 13.89 -32.90 19.93
CA THR A 13 14.31 -31.49 20.02
C THR A 13 15.79 -31.31 19.65
N GLY A 14 16.65 -32.25 20.03
CA GLY A 14 18.08 -32.23 19.66
C GLY A 14 18.30 -32.43 18.15
N LEU A 15 17.49 -33.30 17.51
CA LEU A 15 17.59 -33.56 16.08
C LEU A 15 17.04 -32.39 15.23
N LEU A 16 16.04 -31.65 15.74
CA LEU A 16 15.50 -30.47 15.05
C LEU A 16 16.46 -29.28 15.07
N MET A 17 17.24 -29.11 16.15
CA MET A 17 18.27 -28.06 16.25
C MET A 17 19.49 -28.31 15.35
N LEU A 18 19.83 -29.57 15.07
CA LEU A 18 20.98 -29.91 14.23
C LEU A 18 20.69 -29.73 12.72
N ALA A 19 19.43 -29.82 12.32
CA ALA A 19 19.01 -29.57 10.93
C ALA A 19 19.06 -28.08 10.55
N ALA A 20 19.12 -27.17 11.52
CA ALA A 20 19.16 -25.72 11.27
C ALA A 20 20.57 -25.15 10.98
N CYS A 21 21.63 -25.97 11.09
CA CYS A 21 23.01 -25.48 11.00
C CYS A 21 23.73 -25.78 9.66
N ASN A 22 23.06 -26.40 8.68
CA ASN A 22 23.73 -26.92 7.48
C ASN A 22 23.51 -26.15 6.17
N ASN A 23 23.14 -24.87 6.24
CA ASN A 23 23.28 -23.98 5.09
C ASN A 23 24.43 -23.01 5.35
N ALA A 24 25.65 -23.47 5.10
CA ALA A 24 26.83 -22.63 4.94
C ALA A 24 27.18 -22.57 3.44
N GLU A 25 27.26 -21.34 2.93
CA GLU A 25 27.42 -20.95 1.53
C GLU A 25 28.62 -21.56 0.77
N ASN A 26 28.44 -21.70 -0.54
CA ASN A 26 29.48 -21.97 -1.53
C ASN A 26 29.99 -20.63 -2.10
N PRO A 27 31.30 -20.30 -2.06
CA PRO A 27 31.79 -19.03 -2.58
C PRO A 27 32.28 -19.19 -4.02
N GLY A 28 31.65 -18.51 -4.97
CA GLY A 28 32.24 -18.29 -6.28
C GLY A 28 31.26 -18.10 -7.40
N GLU A 29 30.71 -16.90 -7.55
CA GLU A 29 30.38 -16.37 -8.87
C GLU A 29 30.47 -14.85 -8.84
N THR A 30 31.49 -14.32 -9.52
CA THR A 30 31.62 -12.91 -9.88
C THR A 30 30.57 -12.59 -10.92
N ASP A 31 29.62 -11.72 -10.60
CA ASP A 31 28.97 -10.92 -11.62
C ASP A 31 28.74 -9.48 -11.16
N SER A 32 29.33 -8.58 -11.93
CA SER A 32 28.81 -7.30 -12.41
C SER A 32 27.89 -6.51 -11.46
N ALA A 33 28.42 -5.38 -11.01
CA ALA A 33 27.78 -4.36 -10.18
C ALA A 33 26.31 -4.04 -10.53
N GLU A 34 25.38 -4.72 -9.85
CA GLU A 34 24.04 -4.19 -9.59
C GLU A 34 24.10 -3.42 -8.26
N THR A 35 23.82 -2.12 -8.32
CA THR A 35 23.57 -1.32 -7.12
C THR A 35 22.23 -1.77 -6.54
N SER A 36 22.26 -2.79 -5.70
CA SER A 36 21.12 -3.26 -4.91
C SER A 36 20.84 -2.26 -3.80
N ALA A 37 19.99 -1.29 -4.11
CA ALA A 37 19.45 -0.36 -3.13
C ALA A 37 18.47 -1.09 -2.18
N SER A 38 19.04 -1.65 -1.12
CA SER A 38 18.60 -1.58 0.28
C SER A 38 17.24 -2.16 0.72
N GLY A 39 17.35 -3.22 1.53
CA GLY A 39 16.70 -3.28 2.85
C GLY A 39 15.36 -4.00 2.91
N ASP A 40 15.15 -4.66 4.04
CA ASP A 40 13.98 -5.42 4.50
C ASP A 40 12.70 -4.57 4.65
N ARG A 41 12.47 -3.61 3.74
CA ARG A 41 11.34 -2.70 3.75
C ARG A 41 10.18 -3.32 3.00
N ALA A 42 9.06 -3.47 3.69
CA ALA A 42 7.82 -3.90 3.07
C ALA A 42 7.44 -2.93 1.94
N PRO A 43 6.97 -3.44 0.78
CA PRO A 43 6.47 -2.61 -0.30
C PRO A 43 5.24 -1.82 0.18
N VAL A 44 5.11 -0.57 -0.28
CA VAL A 44 3.95 0.28 0.00
C VAL A 44 3.01 0.25 -1.20
N ILE A 45 1.73 0.00 -0.93
CA ILE A 45 0.66 0.04 -1.93
C ILE A 45 -0.26 1.20 -1.60
N VAL A 46 -0.56 2.02 -2.61
CA VAL A 46 -1.50 3.12 -2.51
C VAL A 46 -2.70 2.81 -3.40
N ILE A 47 -3.89 2.77 -2.80
CA ILE A 47 -5.15 2.53 -3.48
C ILE A 47 -5.99 3.78 -3.31
N GLY A 48 -6.53 4.30 -4.40
CA GLY A 48 -7.56 5.32 -4.34
C GLY A 48 -8.79 4.86 -5.11
N VAL A 49 -9.96 5.26 -4.61
CA VAL A 49 -11.27 4.91 -5.15
C VAL A 49 -12.05 6.20 -5.36
N ASP A 50 -12.41 6.49 -6.61
CA ASP A 50 -13.20 7.69 -6.92
C ASP A 50 -14.67 7.50 -6.51
N GLY A 51 -15.29 8.54 -5.96
CA GLY A 51 -16.67 8.52 -5.46
C GLY A 51 -16.89 7.71 -4.17
N ALA A 52 -15.83 7.29 -3.48
CA ALA A 52 -15.91 6.52 -2.24
C ALA A 52 -16.24 7.42 -1.03
N GLU A 53 -17.53 7.68 -0.82
CA GLU A 53 -18.03 8.49 0.30
C GLU A 53 -17.98 7.73 1.63
N TRP A 54 -17.48 8.38 2.68
CA TRP A 54 -17.29 7.75 3.99
C TRP A 54 -18.58 7.24 4.61
N GLN A 55 -19.68 8.00 4.47
CA GLN A 55 -20.99 7.58 4.99
C GLN A 55 -21.47 6.25 4.39
N VAL A 56 -21.12 5.98 3.13
CA VAL A 56 -21.47 4.71 2.47
C VAL A 56 -20.57 3.59 2.98
N ILE A 57 -19.26 3.83 3.08
CA ILE A 57 -18.28 2.86 3.59
C ILE A 57 -18.64 2.45 5.02
N GLU A 58 -18.89 3.42 5.90
CA GLU A 58 -19.24 3.18 7.30
C GLU A 58 -20.52 2.36 7.43
N ALA A 59 -21.57 2.71 6.68
CA ALA A 59 -22.82 1.93 6.68
C ALA A 59 -22.60 0.47 6.22
N MET A 60 -21.81 0.27 5.17
CA MET A 60 -21.49 -1.08 4.69
C MET A 60 -20.60 -1.86 5.67
N VAL A 61 -19.67 -1.20 6.36
CA VAL A 61 -18.85 -1.80 7.42
C VAL A 61 -19.75 -2.24 8.59
N ASP A 62 -20.70 -1.41 9.00
CA ASP A 62 -21.64 -1.69 10.09
C ASP A 62 -22.60 -2.84 9.74
N ASN A 63 -22.99 -2.96 8.48
CA ASN A 63 -23.78 -4.09 7.96
C ASN A 63 -22.95 -5.38 7.79
N GLY A 64 -21.63 -5.33 8.00
CA GLY A 64 -20.74 -6.48 7.86
C GLY A 64 -20.37 -6.82 6.41
N GLU A 65 -20.60 -5.92 5.46
CA GLU A 65 -20.38 -6.13 4.03
C GLU A 65 -18.92 -5.85 3.60
N LEU A 66 -18.19 -5.05 4.39
CA LEU A 66 -16.79 -4.69 4.13
C LEU A 66 -15.84 -5.14 5.26
N PRO A 67 -15.64 -6.47 5.44
CA PRO A 67 -14.80 -6.99 6.53
C PRO A 67 -13.33 -6.56 6.44
N GLY A 68 -12.81 -6.35 5.22
CA GLY A 68 -11.45 -5.82 5.04
C GLY A 68 -11.29 -4.37 5.50
N PHE A 69 -12.28 -3.50 5.21
CA PHE A 69 -12.27 -2.12 5.72
C PHE A 69 -12.41 -2.10 7.24
N ARG A 70 -13.27 -2.96 7.81
CA ARG A 70 -13.39 -3.11 9.27
C ARG A 70 -12.03 -3.38 9.91
N GLN A 71 -11.30 -4.36 9.40
CA GLN A 71 -9.96 -4.68 9.92
C GLN A 71 -8.99 -3.50 9.77
N LEU A 72 -8.96 -2.83 8.62
CA LEU A 72 -8.12 -1.65 8.40
C LEU A 72 -8.45 -0.49 9.34
N MET A 73 -9.72 -0.30 9.68
CA MET A 73 -10.18 0.74 10.62
C MET A 73 -9.82 0.40 12.07
N GLU A 74 -9.85 -0.88 12.45
CA GLU A 74 -9.54 -1.36 13.81
C GLU A 74 -8.03 -1.44 14.08
N GLU A 75 -7.24 -1.88 13.10
CA GLU A 75 -5.79 -2.09 13.23
C GLU A 75 -4.95 -0.90 12.73
N GLY A 76 -5.57 0.00 11.96
CA GLY A 76 -4.89 1.12 11.31
C GLY A 76 -5.38 2.49 11.77
N ALA A 77 -5.36 3.46 10.85
CA ALA A 77 -5.86 4.81 11.07
C ALA A 77 -6.73 5.22 9.87
N TYR A 78 -7.86 5.86 10.14
CA TYR A 78 -8.77 6.39 9.14
C TYR A 78 -9.38 7.70 9.61
N GLY A 79 -9.92 8.48 8.67
CA GLY A 79 -10.63 9.71 8.98
C GLY A 79 -10.91 10.54 7.73
N HIS A 80 -11.68 11.61 7.93
CA HIS A 80 -11.98 12.56 6.87
C HIS A 80 -10.78 13.45 6.59
N LEU A 81 -10.33 13.47 5.33
CA LEU A 81 -9.33 14.42 4.87
C LEU A 81 -10.01 15.75 4.57
N LEU A 82 -9.45 16.83 5.11
CA LEU A 82 -9.87 18.18 4.75
C LEU A 82 -9.34 18.50 3.35
N ASN A 83 -10.23 18.61 2.36
CA ASN A 83 -9.89 19.14 1.06
C ASN A 83 -10.54 20.52 0.86
N PRO A 84 -9.81 21.63 1.12
CA PRO A 84 -10.34 22.98 0.91
C PRO A 84 -10.41 23.37 -0.57
N GLY A 85 -9.88 22.55 -1.49
CA GLY A 85 -9.87 22.82 -2.93
C GLY A 85 -11.12 22.33 -3.66
N PRO A 86 -11.19 22.57 -4.99
CA PRO A 86 -12.25 22.03 -5.84
C PRO A 86 -12.31 20.50 -5.77
N GLN A 87 -13.51 19.95 -5.57
CA GLN A 87 -13.76 18.51 -5.54
C GLN A 87 -14.01 17.97 -6.95
N VAL A 88 -13.09 18.23 -7.86
CA VAL A 88 -13.15 17.80 -9.26
C VAL A 88 -12.05 16.75 -9.45
N SER A 89 -12.39 15.56 -9.94
CA SER A 89 -11.47 14.41 -9.98
C SER A 89 -10.06 14.74 -10.50
N PRO A 90 -9.86 15.38 -11.68
CA PRO A 90 -8.53 15.74 -12.18
C PRO A 90 -7.75 16.65 -11.23
N VAL A 91 -8.42 17.51 -10.46
CA VAL A 91 -7.77 18.37 -9.46
C VAL A 91 -7.32 17.53 -8.27
N VAL A 92 -8.22 16.73 -7.69
CA VAL A 92 -7.95 15.91 -6.49
C VAL A 92 -6.85 14.89 -6.75
N TRP A 93 -6.94 14.15 -7.86
CA TRP A 93 -5.96 13.12 -8.20
C TRP A 93 -4.57 13.71 -8.50
N THR A 94 -4.51 14.86 -9.16
CA THR A 94 -3.22 15.53 -9.42
C THR A 94 -2.62 16.07 -8.13
N THR A 95 -3.43 16.68 -7.26
CA THR A 95 -2.97 17.10 -5.92
C THR A 95 -2.44 15.90 -5.12
N PHE A 96 -3.17 14.78 -5.12
CA PHE A 96 -2.75 13.55 -4.44
C PHE A 96 -1.43 13.00 -4.98
N ALA A 97 -1.29 12.90 -6.31
CA ALA A 97 -0.11 12.33 -6.95
C ALA A 97 1.13 13.23 -6.83
N THR A 98 0.96 14.54 -6.81
CA THR A 98 2.07 15.51 -6.82
C THR A 98 2.41 16.07 -5.44
N GLY A 99 1.50 15.99 -4.47
CA GLY A 99 1.62 16.66 -3.17
C GLY A 99 1.55 18.19 -3.24
N HIS A 100 1.18 18.77 -4.38
CA HIS A 100 1.07 20.21 -4.61
C HIS A 100 -0.39 20.65 -4.70
N PHE A 101 -0.69 21.90 -4.36
CA PHE A 101 -2.04 22.44 -4.51
C PHE A 101 -2.40 22.68 -5.99
N ALA A 102 -3.70 22.74 -6.28
CA ALA A 102 -4.24 23.04 -7.62
C ALA A 102 -3.58 24.25 -8.31
N ARG A 103 -3.31 25.31 -7.55
CA ARG A 103 -2.65 26.53 -8.06
C ARG A 103 -1.20 26.31 -8.49
N GLU A 104 -0.54 25.27 -7.99
CA GLU A 104 0.86 24.95 -8.25
C GLU A 104 0.98 23.96 -9.41
N HIS A 105 0.13 22.94 -9.48
CA HIS A 105 0.14 21.97 -10.59
C HIS A 105 -0.71 22.39 -11.80
N GLY A 106 -1.54 23.44 -11.71
CA GLY A 106 -2.23 24.06 -12.85
C GLY A 106 -3.42 23.29 -13.43
N ILE A 107 -3.63 22.03 -13.04
CA ILE A 107 -4.83 21.24 -13.38
C ILE A 107 -6.02 21.69 -12.54
N LEU A 108 -7.01 22.34 -13.18
CA LEU A 108 -8.14 22.99 -12.49
C LEU A 108 -9.53 22.43 -12.84
N ASP A 109 -9.65 21.69 -13.94
CA ASP A 109 -10.90 21.09 -14.42
C ASP A 109 -10.55 19.98 -15.44
N PHE A 110 -11.56 19.27 -15.96
CA PHE A 110 -11.40 18.32 -17.06
C PHE A 110 -11.07 19.00 -18.40
N VAL A 111 -11.36 20.29 -18.51
CA VAL A 111 -11.25 21.06 -19.76
C VAL A 111 -10.71 22.46 -19.48
N TYR A 112 -9.99 23.03 -20.43
CA TYR A 112 -9.54 24.42 -20.40
C TYR A 112 -10.12 25.22 -21.58
N PRO A 113 -10.33 26.54 -21.41
CA PRO A 113 -10.75 27.38 -22.52
C PRO A 113 -9.63 27.45 -23.56
N TYR A 114 -9.96 27.12 -24.81
CA TYR A 114 -8.99 27.12 -25.91
C TYR A 114 -9.23 28.29 -26.87
N ARG A 115 -10.48 28.46 -27.32
CA ARG A 115 -10.95 29.57 -28.14
C ARG A 115 -12.29 30.06 -27.60
N GLU A 116 -12.75 31.22 -28.06
CA GLU A 116 -14.04 31.77 -27.63
C GLU A 116 -15.18 30.79 -27.96
N GLY A 117 -15.80 30.23 -26.91
CA GLY A 117 -16.84 29.19 -27.03
C GLY A 117 -16.33 27.75 -27.04
N ASP A 118 -15.03 27.52 -27.22
CA ASP A 118 -14.44 26.18 -27.34
C ASP A 118 -13.67 25.76 -26.08
N LYS A 119 -13.88 24.51 -25.66
CA LYS A 119 -13.19 23.87 -24.54
C LYS A 119 -12.37 22.70 -25.05
N GLN A 120 -11.13 22.58 -24.59
CA GLN A 120 -10.26 21.44 -24.90
C GLN A 120 -10.06 20.58 -23.64
N PRO A 121 -10.11 19.24 -23.75
CA PRO A 121 -9.77 18.34 -22.66
C PRO A 121 -8.36 18.56 -22.15
N VAL A 122 -8.17 18.46 -20.84
CA VAL A 122 -6.84 18.33 -20.25
C VAL A 122 -6.27 16.97 -20.67
N ASP A 123 -5.06 17.00 -21.21
CA ASP A 123 -4.31 15.81 -21.64
C ASP A 123 -2.90 15.84 -21.03
N ALA A 124 -2.14 14.75 -21.23
CA ALA A 124 -0.79 14.58 -20.69
C ALA A 124 0.32 14.94 -21.71
N SER A 125 -0.01 15.71 -22.77
CA SER A 125 0.90 15.97 -23.88
C SER A 125 1.91 17.09 -23.67
#